data_AF-A0A7S3IZ67-F1
#
_entry.id   AF-A0A7S3IZ67-F1
#
_cell.length_a   1.000
_cell.length_b   1.000
_cell.length_c   1.000
_cell.angle_alpha   90.00
_cell.angle_beta   90.00
_cell.angle_gamma   90.00
#
_symmetry.space_group_name_H-M   'P 1'
#
loop_
_entity.id
_entity.type
_entity.pdbx_description
1 polymer ?
#
loop_
_entity_poly.entity_id
_entity_poly.type
_entity_poly.pdbx_seq_one_letter_code
_entity_poly.pdbx_strand_id
1 'polypeptide(L)'
;MTDPSSLERYVRVEAKELKYLEQKRLMLQVIDVSDSIRYDESKEQNQMLSILNATVSHELRNPLNAITGQNVQKEGLYGKIQKLLAKLEAGESTVSEMVEAMKGLMGRLEESLKIQ
;
A
#
# COMPACT_ATOMS: atom_id res chain seq x y z
N MET A 1 -2.17 -11.25 26.33
CA MET A 1 -1.85 -12.58 26.89
C MET A 1 -3.08 -13.43 26.74
N THR A 2 -3.15 -14.25 25.70
CA THR A 2 -4.20 -15.25 25.52
C THR A 2 -3.93 -16.44 26.45
N ASP A 3 -4.99 -16.90 27.11
CA ASP A 3 -4.98 -18.01 28.06
C ASP A 3 -4.48 -19.31 27.39
N PRO A 4 -3.45 -20.00 27.92
CA PRO A 4 -2.96 -21.26 27.35
C PRO A 4 -4.01 -22.38 27.29
N SER A 5 -5.09 -22.29 28.08
CA SER A 5 -6.19 -23.28 28.06
C SER A 5 -7.17 -23.15 26.89
N SER A 6 -7.08 -22.11 26.04
CA SER A 6 -8.02 -21.88 24.94
C SER A 6 -7.50 -22.30 23.57
N LEU A 7 -6.48 -23.15 23.49
CA LEU A 7 -5.93 -23.56 22.20
C LEU A 7 -6.90 -24.50 21.48
N GLU A 8 -7.44 -24.01 20.36
CA GLU A 8 -8.26 -24.80 19.45
C GLU A 8 -7.46 -26.03 18.98
N ARG A 9 -8.12 -27.20 19.02
CA ARG A 9 -7.56 -28.45 18.53
C ARG A 9 -8.33 -28.92 17.32
N TYR A 10 -7.58 -29.42 16.35
CA TYR A 10 -8.13 -29.85 15.08
C TYR A 10 -7.79 -31.30 14.84
N VAL A 11 -8.81 -32.04 14.43
CA VAL A 11 -8.69 -33.45 14.13
C VAL A 11 -9.26 -33.68 12.74
N ARG A 12 -8.51 -34.40 11.93
CA ARG A 12 -8.98 -34.89 10.64
C ARG A 12 -9.44 -36.32 10.81
N VAL A 13 -10.69 -36.57 10.42
CA VAL A 13 -11.29 -37.90 10.43
C VAL A 13 -11.33 -38.41 8.99
N GLU A 14 -10.71 -39.56 8.74
CA GLU A 14 -10.66 -40.19 7.42
C GLU A 14 -11.22 -41.62 7.50
N ALA A 15 -12.03 -42.00 6.52
CA ALA A 15 -12.48 -43.37 6.34
C ALA A 15 -11.78 -43.96 5.11
N LYS A 16 -11.09 -45.09 5.28
CA LYS A 16 -10.35 -45.77 4.21
C LYS A 16 -10.77 -47.23 4.12
N GLU A 17 -11.01 -47.71 2.90
CA GLU A 17 -11.18 -49.14 2.66
C GLU A 17 -9.79 -49.80 2.62
N LEU A 18 -9.59 -50.82 3.44
CA LEU A 18 -8.39 -51.64 3.46
C LEU A 18 -8.72 -53.07 3.07
N LYS A 19 -7.88 -53.65 2.21
CA LYS A 19 -7.88 -55.09 1.97
C LYS A 19 -6.92 -55.74 2.97
N TYR A 20 -7.44 -56.58 3.85
CA TYR A 20 -6.67 -57.41 4.75
C TYR A 20 -7.10 -58.86 4.57
N LEU A 21 -6.17 -59.73 4.15
CA LEU A 21 -6.44 -61.15 3.86
C LEU A 21 -7.64 -61.34 2.91
N GLU A 22 -7.63 -60.65 1.77
CA GLU A 22 -8.70 -60.63 0.74
C GLU A 22 -10.08 -60.12 1.20
N GLN A 23 -10.24 -59.76 2.48
CA GLN A 23 -11.47 -59.15 3.00
C GLN A 23 -11.37 -57.62 2.95
N LYS A 24 -12.45 -56.98 2.49
CA LYS A 24 -12.62 -55.52 2.57
C LYS A 24 -13.00 -55.13 3.99
N ARG A 25 -12.25 -54.20 4.59
CA ARG A 25 -12.51 -53.63 5.91
C ARG A 25 -12.55 -52.12 5.82
N LEU A 26 -13.44 -51.50 6.57
CA LEU A 26 -13.46 -50.05 6.74
C LEU A 26 -12.56 -49.68 7.91
N MET A 27 -11.55 -48.85 7.67
CA MET A 27 -10.72 -48.24 8.70
C MET A 27 -11.16 -46.80 8.91
N LEU A 28 -11.45 -46.46 10.16
CA LEU A 28 -11.59 -45.07 10.61
C LEU A 28 -10.26 -44.61 11.20
N GLN A 29 -9.73 -43.52 10.67
CA GLN A 29 -8.52 -42.87 11.15
C GLN A 29 -8.89 -41.52 11.78
N VAL A 30 -8.32 -41.24 12.94
CA VAL A 30 -8.49 -39.99 13.67
C VAL A 30 -7.09 -39.43 13.87
N ILE A 31 -6.79 -38.32 13.19
CA ILE A 31 -5.43 -37.78 13.09
C ILE A 31 -5.44 -36.36 13.66
N ASP A 32 -4.62 -36.09 14.67
CA ASP A 32 -4.39 -34.73 15.15
C ASP A 32 -3.62 -33.95 14.07
N VAL A 33 -4.19 -32.83 13.62
CA VAL A 33 -3.63 -31.96 12.59
C VAL A 33 -3.43 -30.53 13.10
N SER A 34 -3.49 -30.34 14.42
CA SER A 34 -3.46 -29.01 15.04
C SER A 34 -2.17 -28.25 14.74
N ASP A 35 -1.03 -28.94 14.71
CA ASP A 35 0.27 -28.31 14.39
C ASP A 35 0.35 -27.89 12.92
N SER A 36 -0.20 -28.70 12.01
CA SER A 36 -0.21 -28.38 10.58
C SER A 36 -1.03 -27.13 10.30
N ILE A 37 -2.23 -27.05 10.89
CA ILE A 37 -3.11 -25.89 10.70
C ILE A 37 -2.47 -24.63 11.27
N ARG A 38 -1.93 -24.68 12.49
CA ARG A 38 -1.24 -23.54 13.10
C ARG A 38 -0.02 -23.09 12.31
N TYR A 39 0.72 -24.04 11.74
CA TYR A 39 1.84 -23.74 10.88
C TYR A 39 1.38 -23.01 9.60
N ASP A 40 0.32 -23.52 8.96
CA ASP A 40 -0.23 -22.93 7.75
C ASP A 40 -0.78 -21.51 8.03
N GLU A 41 -1.51 -21.30 9.13
CA GLU A 41 -1.96 -19.98 9.57
C GLU A 41 -0.80 -19.01 9.80
N SER A 42 0.23 -19.44 10.53
CA SER A 42 1.43 -18.62 10.78
C SER A 42 2.16 -18.28 9.48
N LYS A 43 2.23 -19.23 8.56
CA LYS A 43 2.83 -19.03 7.24
C LYS A 43 2.04 -18.03 6.40
N GLU A 44 0.72 -18.14 6.37
CA GLU A 44 -0.17 -17.20 5.67
C GLU A 44 -0.06 -15.80 6.25
N GLN A 45 -0.05 -15.66 7.58
CA GLN A 45 0.17 -14.37 8.25
C GLN A 45 1.51 -13.75 7.86
N ASN A 46 2.59 -14.53 7.86
CA ASN A 46 3.91 -14.05 7.46
C ASN A 46 3.95 -13.65 5.98
N GLN A 47 3.29 -14.40 5.11
CA GLN A 47 3.18 -14.05 3.70
C GLN A 47 2.39 -12.75 3.49
N MET A 48 1.29 -12.58 4.21
CA MET A 48 0.49 -11.35 4.19
C MET A 48 1.31 -10.14 4.65
N LEU A 49 2.06 -10.28 5.75
CA LEU A 49 2.97 -9.23 6.24
C LEU A 49 4.04 -8.87 5.20
N SER A 50 4.60 -9.87 4.51
CA SER A 50 5.57 -9.63 3.45
C SER A 50 4.98 -8.82 2.30
N ILE A 51 3.74 -9.13 1.89
CA ILE A 51 3.05 -8.38 0.82
C ILE A 51 2.79 -6.95 1.26
N LEU A 52 2.23 -6.75 2.47
CA LEU A 52 1.98 -5.42 3.02
C LEU A 52 3.25 -4.58 3.07
N ASN A 53 4.34 -5.16 3.57
CA ASN A 53 5.63 -4.48 3.62
C ASN A 53 6.14 -4.12 2.23
N ALA A 54 6.02 -5.01 1.24
CA ALA A 54 6.41 -4.71 -0.13
C ALA A 54 5.57 -3.57 -0.72
N THR A 55 4.25 -3.60 -0.52
CA THR A 55 3.34 -2.55 -1.00
C THR A 55 3.64 -1.21 -0.36
N VAL A 56 3.78 -1.14 0.97
CA VAL A 56 4.04 0.13 1.66
C VAL A 56 5.45 0.66 1.34
N SER A 57 6.46 -0.21 1.27
CA SER A 57 7.85 0.21 1.11
C SER A 57 8.23 0.55 -0.32
N HIS A 58 7.59 -0.09 -1.31
CA HIS A 58 7.98 0.01 -2.72
C HIS A 58 6.88 0.55 -3.60
N GLU A 59 5.67 -0.02 -3.52
CA GLU A 59 4.58 0.39 -4.40
C GLU A 59 4.02 1.77 -4.03
N LEU A 60 3.85 2.07 -2.73
CA LEU A 60 3.32 3.36 -2.27
C LEU A 60 4.38 4.46 -2.24
N ARG A 61 5.67 4.10 -2.09
CA ARG A 61 6.77 5.08 -2.05
C ARG A 61 6.81 5.95 -3.32
N ASN A 62 6.64 5.34 -4.49
CA ASN A 62 6.71 6.04 -5.77
C ASN A 62 5.58 7.07 -5.97
N PRO A 63 4.29 6.72 -5.83
CA PRO A 63 3.21 7.69 -5.94
C PRO A 63 3.29 8.76 -4.85
N LEU A 64 3.67 8.41 -3.61
CA LEU A 64 3.87 9.41 -2.54
C LEU A 64 4.98 10.40 -2.86
N ASN A 65 6.10 9.94 -3.41
CA ASN A 65 7.19 10.82 -3.83
C ASN A 65 6.77 11.72 -5.00
N ALA A 66 5.96 11.22 -5.93
CA ALA A 66 5.43 12.04 -7.03
C ALA A 66 4.55 13.17 -6.49
N ILE A 67 3.64 12.88 -5.57
CA ILE A 67 2.78 13.89 -4.92
C ILE A 67 3.63 14.90 -4.15
N THR A 68 4.61 14.42 -3.38
CA THR A 68 5.52 15.30 -2.62
C THR A 68 6.30 16.23 -3.54
N GLY A 69 6.83 15.71 -4.66
CA GLY A 69 7.52 16.51 -5.67
C GLY A 69 6.62 17.57 -6.30
N GLN A 70 5.36 17.23 -6.61
CA GLN A 70 4.38 18.20 -7.11
C GLN A 70 4.11 19.32 -6.09
N ASN A 71 3.99 18.98 -4.80
CA ASN A 71 3.77 19.98 -3.74
C ASN A 71 4.94 20.95 -3.61
N VAL A 72 6.19 20.45 -3.63
CA VAL A 72 7.39 21.30 -3.62
C VAL A 72 7.44 22.23 -4.83
N GLN A 73 7.08 21.75 -6.02
CA GLN A 73 7.01 22.59 -7.22
C GLN A 73 5.95 23.69 -7.08
N LYS A 74 4.76 23.34 -6.56
CA LYS A 74 3.67 24.31 -6.31
C LYS A 74 4.10 25.39 -5.32
N GLU A 75 4.74 25.02 -4.21
CA GLU A 75 5.30 25.98 -3.24
C GLU A 75 6.26 26.97 -3.91
N GLY A 76 7.16 26.46 -4.78
CA GLY A 76 8.07 27.30 -5.55
C GLY A 76 7.34 28.26 -6.51
N LEU A 77 6.25 27.82 -7.14
CA LEU A 77 5.42 28.67 -8.01
C LEU A 77 4.67 29.74 -7.20
N TYR A 78 4.10 29.38 -6.05
CA TYR A 78 3.45 30.35 -5.16
C TYR A 78 4.43 31.42 -4.66
N GLY A 79 5.65 31.03 -4.30
CA GLY A 79 6.69 31.99 -3.93
C GLY A 79 7.07 32.95 -5.07
N LYS A 80 7.06 32.49 -6.33
CA LYS A 80 7.27 33.37 -7.50
C LYS A 80 6.11 34.35 -7.69
N ILE A 81 4.87 33.88 -7.53
CA ILE A 81 3.68 34.74 -7.60
C ILE A 81 3.73 35.83 -6.52
N GLN A 82 4.06 35.48 -5.28
CA GLN A 82 4.22 36.45 -4.19
C GLN A 82 5.27 37.52 -4.49
N LYS A 83 6.43 37.13 -5.05
CA LYS A 83 7.47 38.09 -5.44
C LYS A 83 7.01 39.05 -6.55
N LEU A 84 6.24 38.55 -7.52
CA LEU A 84 5.69 39.40 -8.59
C LEU A 84 4.68 40.41 -8.04
N LEU A 85 3.81 39.97 -7.12
CA LEU A 85 2.86 40.86 -6.42
C LEU A 85 3.59 41.96 -5.64
N ALA A 86 4.61 41.60 -4.86
CA ALA A 86 5.40 42.57 -4.11
C ALA A 86 6.09 43.61 -5.01
N LYS A 87 6.61 43.19 -6.17
CA LYS A 87 7.21 44.11 -7.16
C LYS A 87 6.18 45.07 -7.76
N LEU A 88 4.96 44.60 -7.99
CA LEU A 88 3.87 45.45 -8.47
C LEU A 88 3.49 46.50 -7.41
N GLU A 89 3.34 46.07 -6.16
CA GLU A 89 3.04 46.98 -5.03
C GLU A 89 4.13 48.03 -4.83
N ALA A 90 5.39 47.66 -5.05
CA ALA A 90 6.53 48.57 -5.00
C ALA A 90 6.67 49.50 -6.22
N GLY A 91 5.85 49.31 -7.27
CA GLY A 91 5.94 50.08 -8.52
C GLY A 91 7.15 49.73 -9.39
N GLU A 92 7.82 48.61 -9.13
CA GLU A 92 9.02 48.15 -9.85
C GLU A 92 8.70 47.38 -11.14
N SER A 93 7.42 47.13 -11.43
CA SER A 93 6.95 46.46 -12.64
C SER A 93 5.55 46.94 -13.02
N THR A 94 5.20 46.84 -14.31
CA THR A 94 3.87 47.21 -14.79
C THR A 94 2.88 46.06 -14.66
N VAL A 95 1.58 46.39 -14.59
CA VAL A 95 0.50 45.38 -14.58
C VAL A 95 0.57 44.48 -15.81
N SER A 96 0.93 45.02 -16.99
CA SER A 96 1.06 44.23 -18.23
C SER A 96 2.18 43.20 -18.17
N GLU A 97 3.34 43.55 -17.60
CA GLU A 97 4.47 42.62 -17.42
C GLU A 97 4.11 41.50 -16.44
N MET A 98 3.40 41.84 -15.37
CA MET A 98 2.93 40.87 -14.38
C MET A 98 1.91 39.90 -14.97
N VAL A 99 0.94 40.39 -15.77
CA VAL A 99 -0.08 39.55 -16.40
C VAL A 99 0.56 38.51 -17.34
N GLU A 100 1.56 38.90 -18.13
CA GLU A 100 2.28 37.96 -19.00
C GLU A 100 3.10 36.95 -18.20
N ALA A 101 3.78 37.38 -17.12
CA ALA A 101 4.48 36.47 -16.23
C ALA A 101 3.53 35.47 -15.53
N MET A 102 2.35 35.92 -15.11
CA MET A 102 1.32 35.07 -14.50
C MET A 102 0.76 34.05 -15.48
N LYS A 103 0.47 34.42 -16.73
CA LYS A 103 0.03 33.46 -17.76
C LYS A 103 1.04 32.34 -17.95
N GLY A 104 2.33 32.67 -18.00
CA GLY A 104 3.41 31.67 -18.10
C GLY A 104 3.50 30.75 -16.87
N LEU A 105 3.29 31.28 -15.66
CA LEU A 105 3.26 30.47 -14.43
C LEU A 105 2.02 29.57 -14.35
N MET A 106 0.85 30.06 -14.76
CA MET A 106 -0.38 29.26 -14.81
C MET A 106 -0.27 28.11 -15.82
N GLY A 107 0.29 28.35 -17.01
CA GLY A 107 0.50 27.28 -18.00
C GLY A 107 1.37 26.14 -17.46
N ARG A 108 2.44 26.47 -16.71
CA ARG A 108 3.29 25.46 -16.06
C ARG A 108 2.58 24.71 -14.93
N LEU A 109 1.66 25.39 -14.25
CA LEU A 109 0.84 24.80 -13.19
C LEU A 109 -0.19 23.82 -13.78
N GLU A 110 -0.80 24.17 -14.92
CA GLU A 110 -1.71 23.29 -15.66
C GLU A 110 -1.02 22.07 -16.25
N GLU A 111 0.19 22.21 -16.79
CA GLU A 111 0.99 21.08 -17.27
C GLU A 111 1.33 20.10 -16.14
N SER A 112 1.63 20.61 -14.94
CA SER A 112 1.92 19.77 -13.77
C SER A 112 0.73 18.93 -13.30
N LEU A 113 -0.51 19.30 -13.68
CA LEU A 113 -1.74 18.58 -13.36
C LEU A 113 -2.07 17.47 -14.38
N LYS A 114 -1.51 17.50 -15.59
CA LYS A 114 -1.79 16.52 -16.66
C LYS A 114 -0.95 15.24 -16.56
N ILE A 115 0.07 15.21 -15.71
CA ILE A 115 0.89 14.03 -15.45
C ILE A 115 0.26 13.26 -14.28
N GLN A 116 -0.87 12.59 -14.57
CA GLN A 116 -1.49 11.56 -13.73
C GLN A 116 -1.91 10.39 -14.63
#